data_AF-A0A2G6C8W0-F1
#
_entry.id   AF-A0A2G6C8W0-F1
#
_cell.length_a   1.000
_cell.length_b   1.000
_cell.length_c   1.000
_cell.angle_alpha   90.00
_cell.angle_beta   90.00
_cell.angle_gamma   90.00
#
_symmetry.space_group_name_H-M   'P 1'
#
loop_
_entity.id
_entity.type
_entity.pdbx_description
1 polymer ?
#
loop_
_entity_poly.entity_id
_entity_poly.type
_entity_poly.pdbx_seq_one_letter_code
_entity_poly.pdbx_strand_id
1 'polypeptide(L)'
;IQGVGYQKPILSHFESGDVWDMAALPGKSDKGWLAHILPGYKKDLHGIVLGDELGPMAGKDCYAIAMKSPEVFVSQAELFKGAQVYTKVTNPALVHLTQIQSQVMGASNELITKMKNPRQVGHGFANSHLGRQLESVAKMIINGVSAPVYMVELDGFDTHANQVNLQNHNLSYLADALDSFATAMKRHGHWDDVLVMTYSEFGRRVAENRGGGTDHGAASVQLIMGGRVKGGLYGSRPDLSRLDEFG
;
A
#
# COMPACT_ATOMS: atom_id res chain seq x y z
N ILE A 1 -15.21 5.99 4.54
CA ILE A 1 -15.44 7.32 3.95
C ILE A 1 -16.21 7.13 2.65
N GLN A 2 -17.33 7.82 2.49
CA GLN A 2 -18.23 7.74 1.34
C GLN A 2 -17.97 8.88 0.35
N GLY A 3 -18.32 8.65 -0.93
CA GLY A 3 -18.26 9.67 -1.97
C GLY A 3 -16.83 10.12 -2.27
N VAL A 4 -15.88 9.20 -2.17
CA VAL A 4 -14.47 9.48 -2.39
C VAL A 4 -14.16 9.46 -3.89
N GLY A 5 -13.49 10.49 -4.37
CA GLY A 5 -13.15 10.67 -5.78
C GLY A 5 -12.52 12.05 -6.02
N TYR A 6 -12.31 12.39 -7.28
CA TYR A 6 -11.78 13.70 -7.70
C TYR A 6 -12.63 14.26 -8.85
N GLN A 7 -12.59 15.58 -9.03
CA GLN A 7 -13.39 16.25 -10.05
C GLN A 7 -12.92 15.82 -11.46
N LYS A 8 -13.89 15.57 -12.35
CA LYS A 8 -13.65 15.14 -13.76
C LYS A 8 -12.74 13.89 -13.81
N PRO A 9 -13.22 12.75 -13.27
CA PRO A 9 -12.43 11.54 -13.20
C PRO A 9 -12.04 11.04 -14.59
N ILE A 10 -10.82 10.49 -14.70
CA ILE A 10 -10.24 10.08 -15.99
C ILE A 10 -10.69 8.66 -16.35
N LEU A 11 -11.02 7.82 -15.35
CA LEU A 11 -11.52 6.45 -15.50
C LEU A 11 -10.60 5.50 -16.30
N SER A 12 -9.33 5.90 -16.49
CA SER A 12 -8.24 5.07 -17.02
C SER A 12 -7.44 4.50 -15.85
N HIS A 13 -7.13 3.20 -15.85
CA HIS A 13 -6.41 2.56 -14.75
C HIS A 13 -5.08 3.28 -14.46
N PHE A 14 -4.28 3.47 -15.49
CA PHE A 14 -2.96 4.10 -15.37
C PHE A 14 -3.05 5.56 -14.91
N GLU A 15 -3.83 6.38 -15.63
CA GLU A 15 -3.88 7.82 -15.32
C GLU A 15 -4.61 8.11 -14.01
N SER A 16 -5.62 7.31 -13.65
CA SER A 16 -6.32 7.49 -12.37
C SER A 16 -5.47 6.97 -11.21
N GLY A 17 -4.74 5.87 -11.39
CA GLY A 17 -3.72 5.39 -10.45
C GLY A 17 -2.68 6.46 -10.16
N ASP A 18 -2.09 7.06 -11.21
CA ASP A 18 -1.14 8.17 -11.07
C ASP A 18 -1.74 9.35 -10.28
N VAL A 19 -3.01 9.69 -10.53
CA VAL A 19 -3.70 10.76 -9.79
C VAL A 19 -3.77 10.47 -8.29
N TRP A 20 -4.08 9.23 -7.90
CA TRP A 20 -4.16 8.83 -6.51
C TRP A 20 -2.79 8.74 -5.85
N ASP A 21 -1.80 8.20 -6.55
CA ASP A 21 -0.45 8.05 -6.03
C ASP A 21 0.25 9.39 -5.85
N MET A 22 0.02 10.33 -6.78
CA MET A 22 0.58 11.69 -6.71
C MET A 22 -0.29 12.66 -5.90
N ALA A 23 -1.54 12.30 -5.62
CA ALA A 23 -2.58 13.22 -5.15
C ALA A 23 -2.68 14.50 -6.01
N ALA A 24 -2.49 14.36 -7.32
CA ALA A 24 -2.39 15.47 -8.28
C ALA A 24 -2.92 15.06 -9.65
N LEU A 25 -3.50 16.01 -10.39
CA LEU A 25 -3.92 15.76 -11.78
C LEU A 25 -2.71 15.47 -12.70
N PRO A 26 -2.91 14.80 -13.85
CA PRO A 26 -1.80 14.45 -14.74
C PRO A 26 -0.92 15.65 -15.10
N GLY A 27 0.39 15.44 -15.04
CA GLY A 27 1.41 16.47 -15.32
C GLY A 27 1.53 17.57 -14.26
N LYS A 28 0.86 17.45 -13.10
CA LYS A 28 0.98 18.41 -11.98
C LYS A 28 2.00 18.01 -10.92
N SER A 29 2.40 16.75 -10.88
CA SER A 29 3.44 16.24 -10.00
C SER A 29 4.24 15.16 -10.74
N ASP A 30 5.48 14.97 -10.31
CA ASP A 30 6.38 13.87 -10.68
C ASP A 30 6.72 12.99 -9.47
N LYS A 31 6.02 13.21 -8.35
CA LYS A 31 6.32 12.64 -7.04
C LYS A 31 5.04 12.25 -6.32
N GLY A 32 5.07 11.09 -5.67
CA GLY A 32 3.99 10.56 -4.86
C GLY A 32 3.74 11.39 -3.60
N TRP A 33 2.50 11.46 -3.13
CA TRP A 33 2.13 12.35 -2.03
C TRP A 33 2.81 11.97 -0.70
N LEU A 34 3.05 10.67 -0.45
CA LEU A 34 3.80 10.23 0.74
C LEU A 34 5.27 10.64 0.63
N ALA A 35 5.83 10.63 -0.57
CA ALA A 35 7.20 11.04 -0.78
C ALA A 35 7.42 12.54 -0.46
N HIS A 36 6.37 13.38 -0.49
CA HIS A 36 6.46 14.77 -0.01
C HIS A 36 6.53 14.90 1.51
N ILE A 37 6.06 13.89 2.25
CA ILE A 37 5.84 13.97 3.70
C ILE A 37 6.91 13.17 4.46
N LEU A 38 7.12 11.91 4.09
CA LEU A 38 7.94 10.97 4.85
C LEU A 38 9.39 11.41 5.09
N PRO A 39 10.09 12.06 4.12
CA PRO A 39 11.47 12.52 4.33
C PRO A 39 11.61 13.61 5.39
N GLY A 40 10.53 14.34 5.70
CA GLY A 40 10.50 15.30 6.81
C GLY A 40 10.31 14.64 8.18
N TYR A 41 9.80 13.40 8.22
CA TYR A 41 9.48 12.67 9.45
C TYR A 41 10.57 11.68 9.86
N LYS A 42 11.19 11.01 8.88
CA LYS A 42 12.24 10.01 9.09
C LYS A 42 13.32 10.19 8.03
N LYS A 43 14.57 9.85 8.34
CA LYS A 43 15.72 10.00 7.41
C LYS A 43 16.14 8.71 6.71
N ASP A 44 15.75 7.57 7.27
CA ASP A 44 16.14 6.24 6.79
C ASP A 44 14.99 5.62 5.97
N LEU A 45 14.63 4.36 6.22
CA LEU A 45 13.55 3.68 5.52
C LEU A 45 12.18 4.35 5.76
N HIS A 46 11.55 4.84 4.70
CA HIS A 46 10.23 5.48 4.75
C HIS A 46 9.09 4.51 4.53
N GLY A 47 9.31 3.41 3.82
CA GLY A 47 8.28 2.41 3.69
C GLY A 47 8.68 1.17 2.93
N ILE A 48 7.80 0.18 2.96
CA ILE A 48 7.98 -1.10 2.30
C ILE A 48 6.72 -1.40 1.48
N VAL A 49 6.90 -1.77 0.22
CA VAL A 49 5.83 -2.27 -0.65
C VAL A 49 5.98 -3.77 -0.81
N LEU A 50 4.88 -4.50 -0.60
CA LEU A 50 4.77 -5.92 -0.92
C LEU A 50 4.25 -6.07 -2.35
N GLY A 51 5.08 -5.72 -3.33
CA GLY A 51 4.70 -5.57 -4.73
C GLY A 51 5.84 -4.95 -5.53
N ASP A 52 5.57 -4.53 -6.76
CA ASP A 52 6.60 -4.06 -7.70
C ASP A 52 6.67 -2.54 -7.84
N GLU A 53 5.59 -1.81 -7.51
CA GLU A 53 5.48 -0.36 -7.70
C GLU A 53 5.52 0.42 -6.38
N LEU A 54 6.26 1.53 -6.34
CA LEU A 54 6.37 2.36 -5.12
C LEU A 54 5.12 3.22 -4.85
N GLY A 55 4.27 3.39 -5.86
CA GLY A 55 3.04 4.17 -5.82
C GLY A 55 3.21 5.52 -5.12
N PRO A 56 2.46 5.82 -4.03
CA PRO A 56 2.53 7.13 -3.37
C PRO A 56 3.89 7.47 -2.73
N MET A 57 4.77 6.47 -2.57
CA MET A 57 6.13 6.66 -2.08
C MET A 57 7.15 6.90 -3.18
N ALA A 58 6.75 6.91 -4.46
CA ALA A 58 7.62 7.21 -5.58
C ALA A 58 8.19 8.64 -5.45
N GLY A 59 9.52 8.75 -5.37
CA GLY A 59 10.19 10.05 -5.34
C GLY A 59 11.65 9.96 -4.93
N LYS A 60 12.48 10.84 -5.48
CA LYS A 60 13.95 10.82 -5.31
C LYS A 60 14.45 10.81 -3.86
N ASP A 61 13.72 11.46 -2.95
CA ASP A 61 14.10 11.61 -1.53
C ASP A 61 13.34 10.65 -0.61
N CYS A 62 12.51 9.77 -1.17
CA CYS A 62 11.69 8.82 -0.42
C CYS A 62 12.24 7.40 -0.59
N TYR A 63 13.10 7.01 0.35
CA TYR A 63 13.66 5.66 0.45
C TYR A 63 12.60 4.63 0.84
N ALA A 64 12.13 3.86 -0.13
CA ALA A 64 11.23 2.73 0.08
C ALA A 64 11.78 1.46 -0.57
N ILE A 65 11.40 0.29 -0.06
CA ILE A 65 11.83 -1.02 -0.59
C ILE A 65 10.61 -1.75 -1.13
N ALA A 66 10.66 -2.14 -2.41
CA ALA A 66 9.73 -3.07 -3.02
C ALA A 66 10.24 -4.51 -2.84
N MET A 67 9.38 -5.43 -2.41
CA MET A 67 9.72 -6.85 -2.23
C MET A 67 8.48 -7.74 -2.37
N LYS A 68 8.68 -9.03 -2.68
CA LYS A 68 7.57 -10.00 -2.67
C LYS A 68 7.18 -10.45 -1.27
N SER A 69 8.18 -10.74 -0.43
CA SER A 69 8.03 -11.06 0.98
C SER A 69 9.36 -10.81 1.70
N PRO A 70 9.34 -10.59 3.03
CA PRO A 70 10.57 -10.40 3.80
C PRO A 70 11.46 -11.64 3.77
N GLU A 71 10.92 -12.86 3.75
CA GLU A 71 11.69 -14.10 3.69
C GLU A 71 12.46 -14.23 2.36
N VAL A 72 11.79 -13.93 1.24
CA VAL A 72 12.43 -13.92 -0.09
C VAL A 72 13.50 -12.84 -0.15
N PHE A 73 13.20 -11.65 0.38
CA PHE A 73 14.15 -10.53 0.42
C PHE A 73 15.42 -10.90 1.21
N VAL A 74 15.27 -11.45 2.42
CA VAL A 74 16.42 -11.88 3.23
C VAL A 74 17.21 -12.97 2.53
N SER A 75 16.55 -13.97 1.97
CA SER A 75 17.23 -15.05 1.22
C SER A 75 18.04 -14.51 0.05
N GLN A 76 17.53 -13.52 -0.68
CA GLN A 76 18.24 -12.91 -1.79
C GLN A 76 19.40 -12.02 -1.30
N ALA A 77 19.18 -11.22 -0.27
CA ALA A 77 20.19 -10.32 0.26
C ALA A 77 21.41 -11.07 0.84
N GLU A 78 21.20 -12.25 1.43
CA GLU A 78 22.28 -13.13 1.89
C GLU A 78 23.20 -13.58 0.73
N LEU A 79 22.69 -13.71 -0.51
CA LEU A 79 23.50 -14.02 -1.70
C LEU A 79 24.43 -12.87 -2.11
N PHE A 80 24.11 -11.64 -1.71
CA PHE A 80 24.86 -10.42 -2.05
C PHE A 80 25.78 -9.95 -0.91
N LYS A 81 25.91 -10.72 0.18
CA LYS A 81 26.85 -10.40 1.26
C LYS A 81 28.29 -10.38 0.74
N GLY A 82 28.87 -9.17 0.66
CA GLY A 82 30.23 -8.95 0.18
C GLY A 82 30.35 -7.94 -0.98
N ALA A 83 29.24 -7.40 -1.49
CA ALA A 83 29.29 -6.29 -2.44
C ALA A 83 30.01 -5.08 -1.82
N GLN A 84 31.07 -4.59 -2.49
CA GLN A 84 31.83 -3.44 -2.00
C GLN A 84 31.02 -2.15 -2.12
N VAL A 85 30.96 -1.40 -1.03
CA VAL A 85 30.44 -0.03 -1.02
C VAL A 85 31.59 0.93 -1.27
N TYR A 86 31.54 1.69 -2.34
CA TYR A 86 32.52 2.74 -2.61
C TYR A 86 32.27 3.91 -1.66
N THR A 87 33.14 4.08 -0.66
CA THR A 87 32.97 5.09 0.41
C THR A 87 33.77 6.37 0.21
N LYS A 88 34.66 6.42 -0.80
CA LYS A 88 35.47 7.61 -1.12
C LYS A 88 35.13 8.14 -2.51
N VAL A 89 34.15 9.02 -2.58
CA VAL A 89 33.81 9.78 -3.79
C VAL A 89 33.68 11.25 -3.46
N THR A 90 34.24 12.11 -4.31
CA THR A 90 34.24 13.58 -4.14
C THR A 90 33.30 14.27 -5.12
N ASN A 91 32.83 13.57 -6.14
CA ASN A 91 31.87 14.09 -7.11
C ASN A 91 30.47 14.16 -6.48
N PRO A 92 29.77 15.31 -6.53
CA PRO A 92 28.46 15.48 -5.88
C PRO A 92 27.39 14.46 -6.28
N ALA A 93 27.33 14.05 -7.56
CA ALA A 93 26.37 13.03 -8.02
C ALA A 93 26.72 11.65 -7.46
N LEU A 94 28.00 11.30 -7.42
CA LEU A 94 28.47 10.05 -6.80
C LEU A 94 28.30 10.06 -5.27
N VAL A 95 28.46 11.21 -4.62
CA VAL A 95 28.15 11.38 -3.18
C VAL A 95 26.67 11.10 -2.94
N HIS A 96 25.79 11.66 -3.77
CA HIS A 96 24.35 11.40 -3.66
C HIS A 96 24.01 9.91 -3.90
N LEU A 97 24.56 9.29 -4.94
CA LEU A 97 24.35 7.86 -5.22
C LEU A 97 24.86 6.96 -4.09
N THR A 98 26.03 7.26 -3.51
CA THR A 98 26.59 6.49 -2.39
C THR A 98 25.80 6.69 -1.09
N GLN A 99 25.21 7.87 -0.88
CA GLN A 99 24.28 8.10 0.24
C GLN A 99 23.01 7.28 0.09
N ILE A 100 22.36 7.30 -1.09
CA ILE A 100 21.19 6.48 -1.38
C ILE A 100 21.52 4.99 -1.17
N GLN A 101 22.64 4.53 -1.74
CA GLN A 101 23.10 3.16 -1.57
C GLN A 101 23.29 2.81 -0.09
N SER A 102 23.93 3.69 0.68
CA SER A 102 24.15 3.45 2.11
C SER A 102 22.85 3.37 2.91
N GLN A 103 21.85 4.20 2.60
CA GLN A 103 20.55 4.17 3.27
C GLN A 103 19.76 2.91 2.92
N VAL A 104 19.71 2.56 1.63
CA VAL A 104 19.06 1.31 1.17
C VAL A 104 19.74 0.10 1.80
N MET A 105 21.07 0.08 1.91
CA MET A 105 21.80 -0.99 2.58
C MET A 105 21.57 -1.02 4.08
N GLY A 106 21.45 0.14 4.74
CA GLY A 106 21.10 0.24 6.16
C GLY A 106 19.73 -0.37 6.43
N ALA A 107 18.72 0.04 5.65
CA ALA A 107 17.37 -0.53 5.69
C ALA A 107 17.34 -2.04 5.40
N SER A 108 18.12 -2.49 4.40
CA SER A 108 18.25 -3.91 4.07
C SER A 108 18.87 -4.71 5.21
N ASN A 109 19.92 -4.19 5.84
CA ASN A 109 20.58 -4.83 6.98
C ASN A 109 19.66 -4.92 8.20
N GLU A 110 18.86 -3.88 8.44
CA GLU A 110 17.83 -3.90 9.47
C GLU A 110 16.82 -5.01 9.20
N LEU A 111 16.25 -5.06 7.99
CA LEU A 111 15.33 -6.12 7.57
C LEU A 111 15.94 -7.51 7.73
N ILE A 112 17.15 -7.74 7.22
CA ILE A 112 17.87 -9.02 7.38
C ILE A 112 18.01 -9.39 8.85
N THR A 113 18.43 -8.44 9.69
CA THR A 113 18.65 -8.69 11.11
C THR A 113 17.35 -9.05 11.83
N LYS A 114 16.28 -8.28 11.61
CA LYS A 114 14.98 -8.46 12.27
C LYS A 114 14.20 -9.66 11.74
N MET A 115 14.41 -10.02 10.47
CA MET A 115 13.66 -11.06 9.77
C MET A 115 14.41 -12.39 9.63
N LYS A 116 15.65 -12.51 10.14
CA LYS A 116 16.39 -13.78 10.15
C LYS A 116 15.75 -14.84 11.06
N ASN A 117 15.32 -14.44 12.25
CA ASN A 117 14.65 -15.30 13.22
C ASN A 117 13.44 -14.57 13.82
N PRO A 118 12.41 -14.28 13.01
CA PRO A 118 11.33 -13.42 13.42
C PRO A 118 10.47 -14.11 14.49
N ARG A 119 9.99 -13.33 15.45
CA ARG A 119 8.89 -13.73 16.32
C ARG A 119 7.70 -14.15 15.46
N GLN A 120 7.06 -15.22 15.89
CA GLN A 120 5.86 -15.72 15.24
C GLN A 120 4.72 -14.73 15.45
N VAL A 121 4.05 -14.35 14.36
CA VAL A 121 2.78 -13.60 14.38
C VAL A 121 1.66 -14.40 15.07
N GLY A 122 1.77 -15.72 15.05
CA GLY A 122 0.73 -16.66 15.48
C GLY A 122 -0.09 -17.18 14.30
N HIS A 123 -1.01 -18.11 14.56
CA HIS A 123 -1.85 -18.73 13.53
C HIS A 123 -3.12 -17.91 13.24
N GLY A 124 -3.76 -18.20 12.10
CA GLY A 124 -5.09 -17.69 11.74
C GLY A 124 -5.11 -16.58 10.69
N PHE A 125 -4.01 -16.36 9.96
CA PHE A 125 -4.04 -15.47 8.79
C PHE A 125 -4.85 -16.08 7.65
N ALA A 126 -5.60 -15.22 6.95
CA ALA A 126 -6.37 -15.63 5.78
C ALA A 126 -5.43 -16.21 4.70
N ASN A 127 -5.84 -17.31 4.06
CA ASN A 127 -5.05 -17.97 3.01
C ASN A 127 -5.23 -17.32 1.62
N SER A 128 -5.51 -16.02 1.58
CA SER A 128 -5.56 -15.21 0.36
C SER A 128 -4.21 -14.55 0.07
N HIS A 129 -4.05 -13.96 -1.13
CA HIS A 129 -2.83 -13.19 -1.44
C HIS A 129 -2.65 -12.02 -0.46
N LEU A 130 -3.69 -11.20 -0.29
CA LEU A 130 -3.70 -10.10 0.68
C LEU A 130 -3.44 -10.58 2.11
N GLY A 131 -4.01 -11.72 2.51
CA GLY A 131 -3.76 -12.31 3.84
C GLY A 131 -2.28 -12.62 4.09
N ARG A 132 -1.56 -13.16 3.09
CA ARG A 132 -0.12 -13.42 3.17
C ARG A 132 0.72 -12.14 3.15
N GLN A 133 0.32 -11.13 2.39
CA GLN A 133 0.98 -9.82 2.42
C GLN A 133 0.81 -9.17 3.80
N LEU A 134 -0.40 -9.16 4.36
CA LEU A 134 -0.66 -8.62 5.70
C LEU A 134 0.01 -9.45 6.80
N GLU A 135 0.16 -10.76 6.63
CA GLU A 135 1.00 -11.58 7.52
C GLU A 135 2.45 -11.09 7.51
N SER A 136 3.00 -10.79 6.33
CA SER A 136 4.35 -10.27 6.18
C SER A 136 4.51 -8.90 6.84
N VAL A 137 3.54 -8.00 6.64
CA VAL A 137 3.49 -6.69 7.32
C VAL A 137 3.43 -6.86 8.83
N ALA A 138 2.55 -7.74 9.33
CA ALA A 138 2.44 -8.03 10.75
C ALA A 138 3.77 -8.53 11.33
N LYS A 139 4.45 -9.47 10.64
CA LYS A 139 5.77 -9.96 11.06
C LYS A 139 6.78 -8.82 11.16
N MET A 140 6.83 -7.91 10.18
CA MET A 140 7.77 -6.79 10.19
C MET A 140 7.50 -5.81 11.35
N ILE A 141 6.24 -5.45 11.59
CA ILE A 141 5.84 -4.58 12.71
C ILE A 141 6.21 -5.21 14.05
N ILE A 142 5.84 -6.48 14.29
CA ILE A 142 6.07 -7.18 15.56
C ILE A 142 7.57 -7.38 15.85
N ASN A 143 8.39 -7.52 14.80
CA ASN A 143 9.83 -7.64 14.94
C ASN A 143 10.56 -6.28 14.97
N GLY A 144 9.81 -5.17 14.90
CA GLY A 144 10.33 -3.83 15.06
C GLY A 144 11.18 -3.37 13.87
N VAL A 145 10.77 -3.73 12.65
CA VAL A 145 11.27 -3.09 11.43
C VAL A 145 10.81 -1.63 11.44
N SER A 146 11.74 -0.69 11.34
CA SER A 146 11.50 0.74 11.47
C SER A 146 11.02 1.35 10.15
N ALA A 147 9.89 0.89 9.61
CA ALA A 147 9.23 1.48 8.45
C ALA A 147 7.87 2.07 8.86
N PRO A 148 7.60 3.37 8.62
CA PRO A 148 6.33 3.98 9.01
C PRO A 148 5.17 3.65 8.05
N VAL A 149 5.44 3.24 6.82
CA VAL A 149 4.42 2.88 5.82
C VAL A 149 4.67 1.49 5.25
N TYR A 150 3.60 0.70 5.17
CA TYR A 150 3.56 -0.57 4.45
C TYR A 150 2.45 -0.51 3.41
N MET A 151 2.75 -0.91 2.17
CA MET A 151 1.77 -0.98 1.09
C MET A 151 1.60 -2.43 0.64
N VAL A 152 0.34 -2.82 0.47
CA VAL A 152 -0.10 -4.13 0.00
C VAL A 152 -1.23 -3.91 -1.01
N GLU A 153 -1.55 -4.92 -1.81
CA GLU A 153 -2.49 -4.78 -2.91
C GLU A 153 -3.53 -5.90 -2.89
N LEU A 154 -4.76 -5.55 -3.28
CA LEU A 154 -5.80 -6.52 -3.59
C LEU A 154 -6.42 -6.13 -4.93
N ASP A 155 -6.35 -7.05 -5.88
CA ASP A 155 -6.85 -6.89 -7.24
C ASP A 155 -8.27 -7.47 -7.41
N GLY A 156 -8.73 -7.55 -8.65
CA GLY A 156 -9.95 -8.27 -9.02
C GLY A 156 -11.25 -7.45 -8.94
N PHE A 157 -11.20 -6.17 -8.57
CA PHE A 157 -12.38 -5.30 -8.48
C PHE A 157 -12.83 -4.69 -9.82
N ASP A 158 -12.08 -4.89 -10.90
CA ASP A 158 -12.48 -4.45 -12.25
C ASP A 158 -13.49 -5.41 -12.90
N THR A 159 -14.68 -5.50 -12.31
CA THR A 159 -15.68 -6.51 -12.65
C THR A 159 -16.64 -6.04 -13.76
N HIS A 160 -16.27 -6.25 -15.03
CA HIS A 160 -17.11 -5.95 -16.19
C HIS A 160 -18.16 -7.03 -16.52
N ALA A 161 -18.07 -8.19 -15.85
CA ALA A 161 -19.02 -9.28 -15.96
C ALA A 161 -19.04 -10.10 -14.65
N ASN A 162 -20.11 -10.87 -14.42
CA ASN A 162 -20.28 -11.72 -13.23
C ASN A 162 -19.98 -11.00 -11.90
N GLN A 163 -20.31 -9.71 -11.83
CA GLN A 163 -19.82 -8.85 -10.76
C GLN A 163 -20.32 -9.27 -9.39
N VAL A 164 -21.58 -9.71 -9.26
CA VAL A 164 -22.16 -10.11 -7.97
C VAL A 164 -21.29 -11.19 -7.30
N ASN A 165 -20.86 -12.20 -8.06
CA ASN A 165 -20.04 -13.29 -7.51
C ASN A 165 -18.61 -12.83 -7.21
N LEU A 166 -17.96 -12.15 -8.16
CA LEU A 166 -16.57 -11.68 -8.01
C LEU A 166 -16.45 -10.65 -6.87
N GLN A 167 -17.36 -9.68 -6.80
CA GLN A 167 -17.35 -8.66 -5.78
C GLN A 167 -17.62 -9.25 -4.39
N ASN A 168 -18.59 -10.16 -4.23
CA ASN A 168 -18.83 -10.83 -2.95
C ASN A 168 -17.60 -11.63 -2.49
N HIS A 169 -16.95 -12.32 -3.42
CA HIS A 169 -15.72 -13.05 -3.14
C HIS A 169 -14.58 -12.12 -2.69
N ASN A 170 -14.30 -11.05 -3.44
CA ASN A 170 -13.22 -10.11 -3.13
C ASN A 170 -13.47 -9.35 -1.83
N LEU A 171 -14.72 -8.97 -1.54
CA LEU A 171 -15.09 -8.36 -0.27
C LEU A 171 -14.90 -9.33 0.91
N SER A 172 -15.15 -10.63 0.70
CA SER A 172 -14.89 -11.65 1.72
C SER A 172 -13.39 -11.82 1.96
N TYR A 173 -12.58 -11.86 0.90
CA TYR A 173 -11.11 -11.89 1.01
C TYR A 173 -10.53 -10.67 1.71
N LEU A 174 -11.05 -9.48 1.39
CA LEU A 174 -10.69 -8.24 2.07
C LEU A 174 -11.04 -8.33 3.55
N ALA A 175 -12.26 -8.75 3.89
CA ALA A 175 -12.72 -8.86 5.27
C ALA A 175 -11.85 -9.84 6.09
N ASP A 176 -11.62 -11.05 5.58
CA ASP A 176 -10.82 -12.07 6.28
C ASP A 176 -9.37 -11.63 6.49
N ALA A 177 -8.77 -10.99 5.49
CA ALA A 177 -7.39 -10.51 5.56
C ALA A 177 -7.24 -9.36 6.58
N LEU A 178 -8.18 -8.40 6.57
CA LEU A 178 -8.20 -7.29 7.52
C LEU A 178 -8.48 -7.74 8.95
N ASP A 179 -9.41 -8.68 9.14
CA ASP A 179 -9.73 -9.23 10.47
C ASP A 179 -8.56 -10.00 11.08
N SER A 180 -7.92 -10.87 10.29
CA SER A 180 -6.77 -11.63 10.77
C SER A 180 -5.57 -10.73 11.09
N PHE A 181 -5.32 -9.70 10.28
CA PHE A 181 -4.32 -8.67 10.58
C PHE A 181 -4.62 -7.91 11.87
N ALA A 182 -5.85 -7.40 12.04
CA ALA A 182 -6.25 -6.68 13.24
C ALA A 182 -6.15 -7.56 14.50
N THR A 183 -6.54 -8.82 14.38
CA THR A 183 -6.44 -9.81 15.46
C THR A 183 -4.98 -10.02 15.87
N ALA A 184 -4.05 -10.15 14.91
CA ALA A 184 -2.64 -10.26 15.20
C ALA A 184 -2.08 -8.99 15.86
N MET A 185 -2.40 -7.80 15.34
CA MET A 185 -1.94 -6.53 15.92
C MET A 185 -2.46 -6.32 17.35
N LYS A 186 -3.71 -6.69 17.64
CA LYS A 186 -4.28 -6.65 18.99
C LYS A 186 -3.56 -7.62 19.93
N ARG A 187 -3.33 -8.85 19.48
CA ARG A 187 -2.65 -9.90 20.26
C ARG A 187 -1.24 -9.49 20.68
N HIS A 188 -0.52 -8.78 19.81
CA HIS A 188 0.85 -8.33 20.07
C HIS A 188 0.94 -6.89 20.60
N GLY A 189 -0.20 -6.26 20.92
CA GLY A 189 -0.22 -4.93 21.55
C GLY A 189 0.15 -3.77 20.62
N HIS A 190 0.04 -3.94 19.30
CA HIS A 190 0.37 -2.94 18.29
C HIS A 190 -0.87 -2.27 17.65
N TRP A 191 -2.08 -2.73 17.97
CA TRP A 191 -3.29 -2.25 17.28
C TRP A 191 -3.52 -0.75 17.39
N ASP A 192 -3.17 -0.14 18.53
CA ASP A 192 -3.33 1.31 18.73
C ASP A 192 -2.32 2.14 17.92
N ASP A 193 -1.22 1.53 17.48
CA ASP A 193 -0.15 2.19 16.73
C ASP A 193 -0.27 1.98 15.21
N VAL A 194 -1.36 1.35 14.76
CA VAL A 194 -1.58 1.02 13.35
C VAL A 194 -2.82 1.75 12.81
N LEU A 195 -2.66 2.32 11.62
CA LEU A 195 -3.73 2.83 10.77
C LEU A 195 -3.69 2.07 9.44
N VAL A 196 -4.79 1.41 9.10
CA VAL A 196 -5.02 0.81 7.78
C VAL A 196 -5.98 1.69 7.02
N MET A 197 -5.64 2.00 5.78
CA MET A 197 -6.44 2.79 4.85
C MET A 197 -6.48 2.06 3.51
N THR A 198 -7.66 1.97 2.90
CA THR A 198 -7.81 1.51 1.52
C THR A 198 -8.02 2.69 0.59
N TYR A 199 -7.56 2.56 -0.65
CA TYR A 199 -7.91 3.45 -1.75
C TYR A 199 -7.97 2.64 -3.05
N SER A 200 -8.56 3.23 -4.08
CA SER A 200 -8.68 2.65 -5.41
C SER A 200 -8.75 3.79 -6.42
N GLU A 201 -8.29 3.53 -7.63
CA GLU A 201 -8.23 4.44 -8.78
C GLU A 201 -9.58 5.12 -9.11
N PHE A 202 -10.69 4.38 -9.05
CA PHE A 202 -12.05 4.88 -9.28
C PHE A 202 -13.10 3.93 -8.71
N GLY A 203 -14.37 4.33 -8.80
CA GLY A 203 -15.52 3.52 -8.42
C GLY A 203 -16.12 2.73 -9.59
N ARG A 204 -17.33 2.19 -9.35
CA ARG A 204 -18.13 1.50 -10.36
C ARG A 204 -19.45 2.23 -10.58
N ARG A 205 -20.00 2.17 -11.81
CA ARG A 205 -21.32 2.75 -12.09
C ARG A 205 -22.42 2.02 -11.32
N VAL A 206 -23.51 2.75 -11.06
CA VAL A 206 -24.69 2.20 -10.38
C VAL A 206 -25.44 1.19 -11.25
N ALA A 207 -25.53 1.44 -12.56
CA ALA A 207 -26.27 0.59 -13.48
C ALA A 207 -25.43 -0.59 -13.98
N GLU A 208 -26.04 -1.78 -14.01
CA GLU A 208 -25.46 -2.97 -14.61
C GLU A 208 -25.27 -2.80 -16.13
N ASN A 209 -24.13 -3.22 -16.64
CA ASN A 209 -23.84 -3.29 -18.06
C ASN A 209 -24.37 -4.59 -18.67
N ARG A 210 -24.26 -4.75 -19.99
CA ARG A 210 -24.80 -5.93 -20.70
C ARG A 210 -24.12 -7.26 -20.33
N GLY A 211 -22.97 -7.21 -19.67
CA GLY A 211 -22.18 -8.38 -19.27
C GLY A 211 -22.53 -8.93 -17.88
N GLY A 212 -23.49 -8.34 -17.16
CA GLY A 212 -23.74 -8.69 -15.75
C GLY A 212 -22.64 -8.17 -14.82
N GLY A 213 -21.98 -7.07 -15.22
CA GLY A 213 -21.06 -6.29 -14.40
C GLY A 213 -21.43 -4.81 -14.44
N THR A 214 -20.48 -3.92 -14.20
CA THR A 214 -20.68 -2.47 -14.27
C THR A 214 -19.52 -1.84 -15.01
N ASP A 215 -19.68 -0.65 -15.56
CA ASP A 215 -18.57 0.11 -16.12
C ASP A 215 -17.87 0.95 -15.04
N HIS A 216 -16.77 1.63 -15.40
CA HIS A 216 -16.03 2.51 -14.48
C HIS A 216 -16.88 3.72 -14.08
N GLY A 217 -16.81 4.10 -12.80
CA GLY A 217 -17.59 5.20 -12.24
C GLY A 217 -16.80 6.10 -11.28
N ALA A 218 -17.32 7.28 -10.97
CA ALA A 218 -16.60 8.29 -10.21
C ALA A 218 -16.51 8.00 -8.69
N ALA A 219 -17.64 7.63 -8.09
CA ALA A 219 -17.77 7.57 -6.64
C ALA A 219 -17.25 6.24 -6.07
N SER A 220 -16.31 6.33 -5.13
CA SER A 220 -15.75 5.18 -4.42
C SER A 220 -15.95 5.30 -2.90
N VAL A 221 -15.54 4.26 -2.19
CA VAL A 221 -15.54 4.15 -0.74
C VAL A 221 -14.14 3.80 -0.26
N GLN A 222 -13.64 4.54 0.72
CA GLN A 222 -12.42 4.17 1.44
C GLN A 222 -12.76 3.58 2.81
N LEU A 223 -12.13 2.47 3.15
CA LEU A 223 -12.22 1.85 4.46
C LEU A 223 -11.01 2.28 5.28
N ILE A 224 -11.25 2.62 6.55
CA ILE A 224 -10.20 3.02 7.49
C ILE A 224 -10.43 2.26 8.80
N MET A 225 -9.37 1.66 9.33
CA MET A 225 -9.40 0.93 10.60
C MET A 225 -8.08 1.07 11.35
N GLY A 226 -8.13 0.95 12.68
CA GLY A 226 -6.98 1.10 13.57
C GLY A 226 -7.46 1.24 15.02
N GLY A 227 -6.59 1.01 16.00
CA GLY A 227 -6.99 1.05 17.42
C GLY A 227 -7.45 2.42 17.89
N ARG A 228 -6.89 3.48 17.31
CA ARG A 228 -7.25 4.87 17.59
C ARG A 228 -8.27 5.48 16.61
N VAL A 229 -8.78 4.68 15.67
CA VAL A 229 -9.79 5.16 14.70
C VAL A 229 -11.16 5.21 15.36
N LYS A 230 -11.79 6.38 15.37
CA LYS A 230 -13.19 6.51 15.77
C LYS A 230 -14.09 6.00 14.65
N GLY A 231 -14.69 4.82 14.85
CA GLY A 231 -15.61 4.21 13.89
C GLY A 231 -16.81 5.09 13.54
N GLY A 232 -17.38 4.87 12.35
CA GLY A 232 -18.55 5.59 11.86
C GLY A 232 -18.58 5.71 10.33
N LEU A 233 -19.65 6.32 9.82
CA LEU A 233 -19.75 6.72 8.43
C LEU A 233 -19.32 8.19 8.30
N TYR A 234 -18.36 8.44 7.41
CA TYR A 234 -17.80 9.76 7.14
C TYR A 234 -17.91 10.07 5.65
N GLY A 235 -17.92 11.35 5.30
CA GLY A 235 -18.09 11.82 3.93
C GLY A 235 -19.55 12.01 3.56
N SER A 236 -19.78 12.63 2.40
CA SER A 236 -21.13 12.82 1.87
C SER A 236 -21.51 11.62 1.03
N ARG A 237 -22.67 11.03 1.31
CA ARG A 237 -23.22 9.96 0.47
C ARG A 237 -23.59 10.53 -0.90
N PRO A 238 -23.10 9.96 -2.01
CA PRO A 238 -23.57 10.32 -3.35
C PRO A 238 -25.07 10.03 -3.51
N ASP A 239 -25.79 10.93 -4.20
CA ASP A 239 -27.19 10.71 -4.57
C ASP A 239 -27.26 9.81 -5.81
N LEU A 240 -27.46 8.52 -5.58
CA LEU A 240 -27.50 7.51 -6.64
C LEU A 240 -28.72 7.63 -7.57
N SER A 241 -29.67 8.53 -7.28
CA SER A 241 -30.79 8.85 -8.17
C SER A 241 -30.48 9.98 -9.16
N ARG A 242 -29.36 10.69 -8.96
CA ARG A 242 -28.94 11.85 -9.75
C ARG A 242 -27.50 11.68 -10.21
N LEU A 243 -27.34 10.93 -11.29
CA LEU A 243 -26.04 10.60 -11.88
C LEU A 243 -25.58 11.69 -12.84
N ASP A 244 -24.26 11.92 -12.89
CA ASP A 244 -23.63 12.74 -13.94
C ASP A 244 -23.07 11.86 -15.06
N GLU A 245 -22.28 12.43 -15.97
CA GLU A 245 -21.71 11.66 -17.08
C GLU A 245 -20.73 10.56 -16.63
N PHE A 246 -20.18 10.66 -15.43
CA PHE A 246 -19.23 9.72 -14.83
C PHE A 246 -19.88 8.71 -13.87
N GLY A 247 -21.22 8.75 -13.73
CA GLY A 247 -21.98 7.84 -12.85
C GLY A 247 -22.25 8.48 -11.50
#